data_AF-U1GGY1-F1
#
_entry.id   AF-U1GGY1-F1
#
_cell.length_a   1.000
_cell.length_b   1.000
_cell.length_c   1.000
_cell.angle_alpha   90.00
_cell.angle_beta   90.00
_cell.angle_gamma   90.00
#
_symmetry.space_group_name_H-M   'P 1'
#
loop_
_entity.id
_entity.type
_entity.pdbx_description
1 polymer ?
#
loop_
_entity_poly.entity_id
_entity_poly.type
_entity_poly.pdbx_seq_one_letter_code
_entity_poly.pdbx_strand_id
1 'polypeptide(L)'
;MPNLWETPGGVCDAEDQTVLHSVARELWEEAGLVAKLIGPPVGDGYVFDTLTGTAVRKLNFIVKVDAGDAGIAVRLDPLEHQNFLWTTEQEVHDGSAGKTKLELTTADQKAVILEAFQVESTSEQET
;
A
#
# COMPACT_ATOMS: atom_id res chain seq x y z
N MET A 1 -0.72 -13.15 -4.75
CA MET A 1 -1.78 -14.06 -5.26
C MET A 1 -2.35 -13.42 -6.51
N PRO A 2 -2.50 -14.12 -7.65
CA PRO A 2 -2.91 -13.48 -8.90
C PRO A 2 -4.37 -12.99 -8.84
N ASN A 3 -4.66 -11.88 -9.52
CA ASN A 3 -6.01 -11.28 -9.68
C ASN A 3 -6.70 -10.86 -8.37
N LEU A 4 -5.94 -10.52 -7.33
CA LEU A 4 -6.43 -9.88 -6.11
C LEU A 4 -5.85 -8.47 -5.99
N TRP A 5 -6.50 -7.61 -5.21
CA TRP A 5 -6.03 -6.25 -4.95
C TRP A 5 -5.03 -6.23 -3.80
N GLU A 6 -4.04 -5.34 -3.91
CA GLU A 6 -3.13 -5.01 -2.82
C GLU A 6 -2.58 -3.60 -2.89
N THR A 7 -2.02 -3.13 -1.77
CA THR A 7 -1.20 -1.92 -1.73
C THR A 7 0.17 -2.19 -2.32
N PRO A 8 0.83 -1.21 -2.97
CA PRO A 8 2.18 -1.38 -3.46
C PRO A 8 3.16 -1.81 -2.35
N GLY A 9 4.15 -2.62 -2.70
CA GLY A 9 5.20 -3.04 -1.77
C GLY A 9 5.74 -4.43 -2.03
N GLY A 10 7.00 -4.62 -1.68
CA GLY A 10 7.71 -5.88 -1.82
C GLY A 10 8.71 -6.14 -0.70
N VAL A 11 9.76 -6.88 -1.03
CA VAL A 11 10.80 -7.29 -0.07
C VAL A 11 11.72 -6.11 0.17
N CYS A 12 12.15 -5.91 1.43
CA CYS A 12 13.27 -5.02 1.73
C CYS A 12 14.56 -5.77 1.41
N ASP A 13 15.25 -5.36 0.36
CA ASP A 13 16.47 -5.98 -0.15
C ASP A 13 17.69 -5.61 0.71
N ALA A 14 18.78 -6.35 0.56
CA ALA A 14 20.02 -6.08 1.30
C ALA A 14 20.69 -4.76 0.85
N GLU A 15 20.38 -4.33 -0.36
CA GLU A 15 20.83 -3.08 -0.97
C GLU A 15 19.99 -1.87 -0.51
N ASP A 16 18.80 -2.10 0.04
CA ASP A 16 17.96 -1.02 0.57
C ASP A 16 18.62 -0.43 1.83
N GLN A 17 18.87 0.88 1.81
CA GLN A 17 19.56 1.55 2.93
C GLN A 17 18.74 1.52 4.22
N THR A 18 17.41 1.50 4.09
CA THR A 18 16.44 1.40 5.20
C THR A 18 15.14 0.79 4.67
N VAL A 19 14.26 0.35 5.57
CA VAL A 19 12.88 -0.05 5.21
C VAL A 19 12.12 1.09 4.50
N LEU A 20 12.39 2.35 4.84
CA LEU A 20 11.74 3.47 4.15
C LEU A 20 12.27 3.65 2.71
N HIS A 21 13.50 3.21 2.45
CA HIS A 21 14.04 3.17 1.09
C HIS A 21 13.26 2.16 0.24
N SER A 22 13.00 0.95 0.78
CA SER A 22 12.21 -0.07 0.09
C SER A 22 10.79 0.43 -0.18
N VAL A 23 10.14 1.10 0.78
CA VAL A 23 8.81 1.71 0.58
C VAL A 23 8.80 2.67 -0.61
N ALA A 24 9.79 3.56 -0.70
CA ALA A 24 9.87 4.52 -1.80
C ALA A 24 10.18 3.85 -3.15
N ARG A 25 11.07 2.84 -3.16
CA ARG A 25 11.45 2.07 -4.34
C ARG A 25 10.25 1.33 -4.91
N GLU A 26 9.59 0.51 -4.10
CA GLU A 26 8.45 -0.32 -4.51
C GLU A 26 7.29 0.53 -5.03
N LEU A 27 6.97 1.64 -4.34
CA LEU A 27 5.94 2.58 -4.78
C LEU A 27 6.23 3.16 -6.18
N TRP A 28 7.51 3.42 -6.48
CA TRP A 28 7.91 3.94 -7.78
C TRP A 28 7.98 2.86 -8.86
N GLU A 29 8.47 1.67 -8.54
CA GLU A 29 8.57 0.53 -9.46
C GLU A 29 7.17 0.07 -9.90
N GLU A 30 6.30 -0.22 -8.93
CA GLU A 30 4.98 -0.82 -9.16
C GLU A 30 3.92 0.19 -9.59
N ALA A 31 3.96 1.44 -9.12
CA ALA A 31 2.92 2.44 -9.37
C ALA A 31 3.42 3.74 -10.02
N GLY A 32 4.72 3.91 -10.19
CA GLY A 32 5.31 5.13 -10.77
C GLY A 32 5.15 6.37 -9.89
N LEU A 33 4.71 6.22 -8.64
CA LEU A 33 4.44 7.33 -7.74
C LEU A 33 5.69 7.68 -6.93
N VAL A 34 5.93 8.98 -6.73
CA VAL A 34 7.06 9.47 -5.95
C VAL A 34 6.60 9.81 -4.55
N ALA A 35 7.24 9.22 -3.53
CA ALA A 35 6.97 9.53 -2.14
C ALA A 35 7.46 10.95 -1.81
N LYS A 36 6.56 11.80 -1.29
CA LYS A 36 6.87 13.13 -0.75
C LYS A 36 7.12 13.08 0.75
N LEU A 37 6.34 12.27 1.46
CA LEU A 37 6.50 12.01 2.89
C LEU A 37 6.06 10.58 3.18
N ILE A 38 6.86 9.86 3.96
CA ILE A 38 6.50 8.55 4.51
C ILE A 38 6.22 8.75 6.00
N GLY A 39 4.99 8.41 6.41
CA GLY A 39 4.54 8.50 7.79
C GLY A 39 5.11 7.39 8.69
N PRO A 40 4.70 7.35 9.97
CA PRO A 40 5.00 6.22 10.83
C PRO A 40 4.36 4.92 10.30
N PRO A 41 4.82 3.75 10.76
CA PRO A 41 4.17 2.49 10.43
C PRO A 41 2.73 2.46 10.97
N VAL A 42 1.83 1.85 10.21
CA VAL A 42 0.43 1.60 10.58
C VAL A 42 0.26 0.15 10.99
N GLY A 43 -0.46 -0.07 12.09
CA GLY A 43 -0.57 -1.35 12.77
C GLY A 43 0.76 -1.85 13.32
N ASP A 44 0.72 -3.03 13.93
CA ASP A 44 1.92 -3.69 14.47
C ASP A 44 2.74 -4.43 13.40
N GLY A 45 2.29 -4.39 12.15
CA GLY A 45 2.70 -5.32 11.11
C GLY A 45 2.24 -6.75 11.39
N TYR A 46 2.20 -7.59 10.37
CA TYR A 46 1.81 -8.99 10.52
C TYR A 46 2.85 -9.93 9.93
N VAL A 47 2.94 -11.13 10.49
CA VAL A 47 3.88 -12.16 10.05
C VAL A 47 3.13 -13.21 9.26
N PHE A 48 3.66 -13.58 8.11
CA PHE A 48 3.14 -14.68 7.29
C PHE A 48 4.30 -15.52 6.75
N ASP A 49 4.03 -16.79 6.48
CA ASP A 49 5.00 -17.68 5.86
C ASP A 49 4.90 -17.59 4.33
N THR A 50 6.05 -17.44 3.67
CA THR A 50 6.12 -17.60 2.21
C THR A 50 5.94 -19.06 1.84
N LEU A 51 5.69 -19.33 0.55
CA LEU A 51 5.63 -20.70 0.02
C LEU A 51 6.96 -21.46 0.20
N THR A 52 8.08 -20.75 0.38
CA THR A 52 9.40 -21.33 0.65
C THR A 52 9.65 -21.58 2.14
N GLY A 53 8.67 -21.33 3.01
CA GLY A 53 8.76 -21.52 4.46
C GLY A 53 9.55 -20.43 5.20
N THR A 54 9.72 -19.27 4.57
CA THR A 54 10.37 -18.11 5.19
C THR A 54 9.31 -17.27 5.89
N ALA A 55 9.47 -17.03 7.19
CA ALA A 55 8.61 -16.09 7.92
C ALA A 55 8.97 -14.65 7.54
N VAL A 56 7.99 -13.90 7.02
CA VAL A 56 8.15 -12.51 6.60
C VAL A 56 7.24 -11.64 7.45
N ARG A 57 7.77 -10.51 7.95
CA ARG A 57 6.97 -9.47 8.61
C ARG A 57 6.66 -8.36 7.61
N LYS A 58 5.37 -8.13 7.34
CA LYS A 58 4.91 -6.97 6.56
C LYS A 58 4.76 -5.75 7.45
N LEU A 59 5.42 -4.66 7.08
CA LEU A 59 5.21 -3.33 7.66
C LEU A 59 4.47 -2.47 6.64
N ASN A 60 3.55 -1.64 7.11
CA ASN A 60 2.73 -0.80 6.24
C ASN A 60 2.89 0.66 6.66
N PHE A 61 2.88 1.56 5.70
CA PHE A 61 3.14 2.99 5.92
C PHE A 61 2.14 3.81 5.14
N ILE A 62 1.68 4.92 5.71
CA ILE A 62 0.96 5.95 4.96
C ILE A 62 1.99 6.79 4.20
N VAL A 63 1.79 6.93 2.89
CA VAL A 63 2.68 7.71 2.03
C VAL A 63 1.91 8.85 1.41
N LYS A 64 2.38 10.09 1.63
CA LYS A 64 1.92 11.24 0.86
C LYS A 64 2.72 11.28 -0.43
N VAL A 65 2.02 11.20 -1.56
CA VAL A 65 2.63 11.20 -2.88
C VAL A 65 2.81 12.61 -3.42
N ASP A 66 3.87 12.81 -4.22
CA ASP A 66 4.01 14.02 -5.01
C ASP A 66 3.06 13.95 -6.22
N ALA A 67 2.06 14.81 -6.25
CA ALA A 67 1.10 14.89 -7.34
C ALA A 67 1.64 15.64 -8.57
N GLY A 68 2.74 16.39 -8.44
CA GLY A 68 3.20 17.30 -9.50
C GLY A 68 2.12 18.29 -9.96
N ASP A 69 2.37 18.96 -11.10
CA ASP A 69 1.45 19.98 -11.63
C ASP A 69 0.21 19.40 -12.33
N ALA A 70 0.32 18.17 -12.85
CA ALA A 70 -0.74 17.51 -13.62
C ALA A 70 -1.66 16.61 -12.77
N GLY A 71 -1.40 16.51 -11.46
CA GLY A 71 -2.08 15.58 -10.56
C GLY A 71 -1.44 14.19 -10.56
N ILE A 72 -1.95 13.33 -9.66
CA ILE A 72 -1.37 12.00 -9.42
C ILE A 72 -1.56 11.11 -10.67
N ALA A 73 -0.46 10.74 -11.31
CA ALA A 73 -0.44 9.88 -12.50
C ALA A 73 0.16 8.51 -12.16
N VAL A 74 -0.69 7.48 -12.10
CA VAL A 74 -0.27 6.09 -11.85
C VAL A 74 0.29 5.46 -13.12
N ARG A 75 1.47 4.83 -13.03
CA ARG A 75 2.10 4.04 -14.08
C ARG A 75 2.48 2.67 -13.52
N LEU A 76 1.74 1.64 -13.93
CA LEU A 76 1.99 0.28 -13.47
C LEU A 76 3.18 -0.37 -14.21
N ASP A 77 3.92 -1.22 -13.51
CA ASP A 77 4.77 -2.23 -14.15
C ASP A 77 3.89 -3.40 -14.64
N PRO A 78 3.79 -3.66 -15.96
CA PRO A 78 2.96 -4.73 -16.49
C PRO A 78 3.43 -6.14 -16.13
N LEU A 79 4.65 -6.32 -15.60
CA LEU A 79 5.13 -7.60 -15.10
C LEU A 79 4.66 -7.89 -13.67
N GLU A 80 4.23 -6.86 -12.94
CA GLU A 80 3.84 -6.97 -11.53
C GLU A 80 2.34 -6.76 -11.33
N HIS A 81 1.79 -5.69 -11.90
CA HIS A 81 0.37 -5.34 -11.75
C HIS A 81 -0.29 -4.98 -13.08
N GLN A 82 -1.58 -5.31 -13.17
CA GLN A 82 -2.38 -5.15 -14.39
C GLN A 82 -3.48 -4.09 -14.30
N ASN A 83 -3.78 -3.59 -13.09
CA ASN A 83 -4.80 -2.57 -12.88
C ASN A 83 -4.57 -1.83 -11.56
N PHE A 84 -5.15 -0.63 -11.43
CA PHE A 84 -5.13 0.15 -10.20
C PHE A 84 -6.52 0.71 -9.90
N LEU A 85 -6.75 1.06 -8.64
CA LEU A 85 -7.98 1.66 -8.20
C LEU A 85 -7.72 2.58 -7.00
N TRP A 86 -8.20 3.81 -7.09
CA TRP A 86 -8.34 4.68 -5.92
C TRP A 86 -9.64 4.33 -5.21
N THR A 87 -9.59 4.24 -3.88
CA THR A 87 -10.72 3.81 -3.05
C THR A 87 -10.88 4.72 -1.85
N THR A 88 -12.12 4.96 -1.45
CA THR A 88 -12.46 5.56 -0.16
C THR A 88 -12.46 4.51 0.95
N GLU A 89 -12.41 4.95 2.21
CA GLU A 89 -12.56 4.06 3.37
C GLU A 89 -13.83 3.20 3.29
N GLN A 90 -14.96 3.83 2.95
CA GLN A 90 -16.25 3.14 2.85
C GLN A 90 -16.24 2.05 1.76
N GLU A 91 -15.60 2.29 0.62
CA GLU A 91 -15.48 1.30 -0.46
C GLU A 91 -14.63 0.09 -0.03
N VAL A 92 -13.54 0.32 0.70
CA VAL A 92 -12.73 -0.75 1.29
C VAL A 92 -13.55 -1.55 2.31
N HIS A 93 -14.30 -0.86 3.17
CA HIS A 93 -15.19 -1.48 4.15
C HIS A 93 -16.22 -2.39 3.46
N ASP A 94 -16.89 -1.88 2.42
CA ASP A 94 -17.94 -2.58 1.69
C ASP A 94 -17.41 -3.67 0.74
N GLY A 95 -16.11 -3.64 0.44
CA GLY A 95 -15.48 -4.60 -0.45
C GLY A 95 -15.81 -4.36 -1.92
N SER A 96 -16.14 -3.11 -2.29
CA SER A 96 -16.38 -2.71 -3.68
C SER A 96 -16.19 -1.21 -3.87
N ALA A 97 -15.63 -0.81 -5.02
CA ALA A 97 -15.64 0.57 -5.51
C ALA A 97 -16.44 0.64 -6.80
N GLY A 98 -17.61 1.31 -6.74
CA GLY A 98 -18.57 1.31 -7.84
C GLY A 98 -18.98 -0.11 -8.26
N LYS A 99 -18.60 -0.52 -9.48
CA LYS A 99 -18.89 -1.86 -10.03
C LYS A 99 -17.76 -2.86 -9.83
N THR A 100 -16.63 -2.42 -9.30
CA THR A 100 -15.43 -3.24 -9.11
C THR A 100 -15.49 -3.90 -7.74
N LYS A 101 -15.39 -5.23 -7.71
CA LYS A 101 -15.22 -5.96 -6.45
C LYS A 101 -13.80 -5.77 -5.94
N LEU A 102 -13.67 -5.39 -4.67
CA LEU A 102 -12.39 -5.20 -3.97
C LEU A 102 -12.05 -6.43 -3.13
N GLU A 103 -11.66 -7.51 -3.79
CA GLU A 103 -11.08 -8.67 -3.12
C GLU A 103 -9.60 -8.44 -2.84
N LEU A 104 -9.27 -8.12 -1.60
CA LEU A 104 -7.88 -7.94 -1.15
C LEU A 104 -7.19 -9.29 -0.94
N THR A 105 -5.86 -9.31 -1.06
CA THR A 105 -5.06 -10.52 -0.89
C THR A 105 -5.27 -11.19 0.48
N THR A 106 -5.44 -10.44 1.56
CA THR A 106 -5.61 -11.00 2.91
C THR A 106 -6.55 -10.15 3.77
N ALA A 107 -7.11 -10.76 4.82
CA ALA A 107 -7.94 -10.04 5.80
C ALA A 107 -7.12 -9.01 6.59
N ASP A 108 -5.87 -9.32 6.93
CA ASP A 108 -4.96 -8.42 7.65
C ASP A 108 -4.65 -7.17 6.81
N GLN A 109 -4.49 -7.32 5.50
CA GLN A 109 -4.31 -6.19 4.60
C GLN A 109 -5.55 -5.27 4.58
N LYS A 110 -6.76 -5.85 4.56
CA LYS A 110 -7.99 -5.05 4.68
C LYS A 110 -8.03 -4.29 6.00
N ALA A 111 -7.70 -4.95 7.11
CA ALA A 111 -7.70 -4.36 8.44
C ALA A 111 -6.74 -3.17 8.54
N VAL A 112 -5.51 -3.33 8.04
CA VAL A 112 -4.50 -2.26 8.03
C VAL A 112 -4.90 -1.08 7.13
N ILE A 113 -5.51 -1.32 5.97
CA ILE A 113 -5.98 -0.21 5.11
C ILE A 113 -7.05 0.62 5.83
N LEU A 114 -7.98 -0.04 6.52
CA LEU A 114 -9.01 0.66 7.32
C LEU A 114 -8.38 1.41 8.50
N GLU A 115 -7.41 0.82 9.19
CA GLU A 115 -6.65 1.49 10.25
C GLU A 115 -5.93 2.75 9.72
N ALA A 116 -5.34 2.68 8.52
CA ALA A 116 -4.63 3.81 7.91
C ALA A 116 -5.56 5.01 7.67
N PHE A 117 -6.81 4.78 7.24
CA PHE A 117 -7.82 5.84 7.10
C PHE A 117 -8.16 6.50 8.45
N GLN A 118 -8.24 5.72 9.52
CA GLN A 118 -8.52 6.22 10.88
C GLN A 118 -7.36 7.06 11.43
N VAL A 119 -6.11 6.63 11.18
CA VAL A 119 -4.91 7.37 11.59
C VAL A 119 -4.83 8.74 10.89
N GLU A 120 -5.01 8.79 9.56
CA GLU A 120 -4.98 10.08 8.84
C GLU A 120 -6.11 11.00 9.30
N SER A 121 -7.33 10.48 9.48
CA SER A 121 -8.49 11.27 9.93
C SER A 121 -8.27 11.92 11.30
N THR A 122 -7.53 11.23 12.19
CA THR A 122 -7.20 11.75 13.52
C THR A 122 -6.12 12.84 13.42
N SER A 123 -5.12 12.65 12.55
CA SER A 123 -4.05 13.62 12.35
C SER A 123 -4.53 14.96 11.77
N GLU A 124 -5.58 14.93 10.93
CA GLU A 124 -6.19 16.14 10.36
C GLU A 124 -7.03 16.93 11.38
N GLN A 125 -7.50 16.31 12.47
CA GLN A 125 -8.28 16.98 13.51
C GLN A 125 -7.41 17.69 14.56
N GLU A 126 -6.12 17.35 14.63
CA GLU A 126 -5.16 17.90 15.58
C GLU A 126 -4.30 19.05 15.00
N THR A 127 -4.51 19.43 13.73
CA THR A 127 -3.76 20.49 13.03
C THR A 127 -4.62 21.71 12.72
#